data_AF-A0A849QVS5-F1
#
_entry.id   AF-A0A849QVS5-F1
#
_cell.length_a   1.000
_cell.length_b   1.000
_cell.length_c   1.000
_cell.angle_alpha   90.00
_cell.angle_beta   90.00
_cell.angle_gamma   90.00
#
_symmetry.space_group_name_H-M   'P 1'
#
loop_
_entity.id
_entity.type
_entity.pdbx_description
1 polymer ?
#
loop_
_entity_poly.entity_id
_entity_poly.type
_entity_poly.pdbx_seq_one_letter_code
_entity_poly.pdbx_strand_id
1 'polypeptide(L)'
;MFINLENFESFSYAWPTGKEQYDSILYKVITDGGNFSVRVGFTNDRDIKPYAIVFVDNIPRVKFRPVNDFNDSGYMISTIKKSDKTFYMANEPLPIEYACFYTGRYGDYIADAVSRKDTAVIVVNCADILSMIRHGTIRHENRIS
;
A
#
# COMPACT_ATOMS: atom_id res chain seq x y z
N MET A 1 3.52 17.67 -1.95
CA MET A 1 3.95 16.66 -0.96
C MET A 1 5.47 16.70 -0.85
N PHE A 2 5.98 16.85 0.37
CA PHE A 2 7.40 16.70 0.71
C PHE A 2 7.60 15.44 1.54
N ILE A 3 8.67 14.70 1.28
CA ILE A 3 9.00 13.44 1.96
C ILE A 3 10.47 13.52 2.40
N ASN A 4 10.71 13.28 3.69
CA ASN A 4 12.05 13.20 4.27
C ASN A 4 12.24 11.82 4.92
N LEU A 5 13.36 11.18 4.60
CA LEU A 5 13.77 9.91 5.21
C LEU A 5 14.32 10.19 6.61
N GLU A 6 13.75 9.53 7.62
CA GLU A 6 14.17 9.69 9.01
C GLU A 6 15.06 8.54 9.46
N ASN A 7 14.62 7.29 9.25
CA ASN A 7 15.33 6.13 9.79
C ASN A 7 15.00 4.81 9.08
N PHE A 8 15.90 3.82 9.22
CA PHE A 8 15.66 2.41 8.95
C PHE A 8 15.64 1.65 10.29
N GLU A 9 14.55 0.95 10.58
CA GLU A 9 14.39 0.21 11.84
C GLU A 9 13.49 -1.01 11.68
N SER A 10 13.73 -2.04 12.49
CA SER A 10 12.75 -3.12 12.66
C SER A 10 11.54 -2.58 13.43
N PHE A 11 10.34 -2.86 12.92
CA PHE A 11 9.08 -2.40 13.51
C PHE A 11 8.19 -3.61 13.81
N SER A 12 7.56 -3.61 14.98
CA SER A 12 6.56 -4.62 15.33
C SER A 12 5.19 -3.99 15.46
N TYR A 13 4.21 -4.62 14.82
CA TYR A 13 2.80 -4.24 14.91
C TYR A 13 1.98 -5.36 15.56
N ALA A 14 1.11 -5.02 16.51
CA ALA A 14 0.20 -5.96 17.14
C ALA A 14 -1.15 -5.96 16.41
N TRP A 15 -1.39 -6.98 15.60
CA TRP A 15 -2.71 -7.28 15.05
C TRP A 15 -3.62 -7.89 16.13
N PRO A 16 -4.94 -7.88 15.92
CA PRO A 16 -5.87 -8.64 16.77
C PRO A 16 -5.53 -10.13 16.88
N THR A 17 -4.92 -10.70 15.84
CA THR A 17 -4.57 -12.12 15.75
C THR A 17 -3.15 -12.44 16.21
N GLY A 18 -2.31 -11.45 16.50
CA GLY A 18 -0.91 -11.68 16.87
C GLY A 18 0.02 -10.52 16.54
N LYS A 19 1.29 -10.63 16.93
CA LYS A 19 2.33 -9.65 16.59
C LYS A 19 3.02 -10.05 15.29
N GLU A 20 3.33 -9.06 14.47
CA GLU A 20 4.10 -9.22 13.25
C GLU A 20 5.29 -8.26 13.26
N GLN A 21 6.39 -8.66 12.61
CA GLN A 21 7.62 -7.89 12.51
C GLN A 21 7.90 -7.54 11.07
N TYR A 22 8.46 -6.34 10.87
CA TYR A 22 8.76 -5.77 9.58
C TYR A 22 10.14 -5.14 9.60
N ASP A 23 10.89 -5.29 8.51
CA ASP A 23 11.94 -4.33 8.19
C ASP A 23 11.28 -3.09 7.64
N SER A 24 11.56 -1.94 8.25
CA SER A 24 10.80 -0.75 7.97
C SER A 24 11.65 0.49 7.76
N ILE A 25 11.08 1.38 6.95
CA ILE A 25 11.66 2.68 6.66
C ILE A 25 10.65 3.73 7.12
N LEU A 26 11.10 4.63 7.99
CA LEU A 26 10.30 5.72 8.53
C LEU A 26 10.58 7.02 7.78
N TYR A 27 9.50 7.70 7.40
CA TYR A 27 9.52 8.97 6.71
C TYR A 27 8.66 9.99 7.45
N LYS A 28 9.09 11.25 7.37
CA LYS A 28 8.23 12.40 7.69
C LYS A 28 7.64 12.92 6.38
N VAL A 29 6.31 13.00 6.32
CA VAL A 29 5.58 13.38 5.11
C VAL A 29 4.76 14.63 5.39
N ILE A 30 4.91 15.64 4.54
CA ILE A 30 4.19 16.91 4.61
C ILE A 30 3.32 17.03 3.37
N THR A 31 2.01 17.17 3.58
CA THR A 31 1.01 17.41 2.53
C THR A 31 0.17 18.64 2.89
N ASP A 32 -0.74 19.01 1.99
CA ASP A 32 -1.73 20.06 2.27
C ASP A 32 -2.70 19.62 3.39
N GLY A 33 -2.85 18.31 3.62
CA GLY A 33 -3.66 17.72 4.68
C GLY A 33 -2.98 17.66 6.05
N GLY A 34 -1.66 17.88 6.14
CA GLY A 34 -0.93 17.94 7.41
C GLY A 34 0.47 17.31 7.37
N ASN A 35 0.99 17.07 8.58
CA ASN A 35 2.29 16.43 8.80
C ASN A 35 2.07 15.04 9.40
N PHE A 36 2.60 14.02 8.75
CA PHE A 36 2.41 12.63 9.15
C PHE A 36 3.74 11.90 9.29
N SER A 37 3.76 10.92 10.20
CA SER A 37 4.80 9.88 10.20
C SER A 37 4.33 8.72 9.32
N VAL A 38 5.10 8.39 8.28
CA VAL A 38 4.77 7.29 7.36
C VAL A 38 5.85 6.24 7.43
N ARG A 39 5.46 5.02 7.79
CA ARG A 39 6.36 3.87 7.82
C ARG A 39 5.98 2.88 6.73
N VAL A 40 6.93 2.48 5.90
CA VAL A 40 6.76 1.40 4.95
C VAL A 40 7.48 0.17 5.52
N GLY A 41 6.69 -0.83 5.92
CA GLY A 41 7.19 -2.08 6.48
C GLY A 41 7.10 -3.22 5.46
N PHE A 42 8.20 -3.94 5.30
CA PHE A 42 8.32 -5.14 4.47
C PHE A 42 8.38 -6.37 5.36
N THR A 43 7.64 -7.41 5.01
CA THR A 43 7.76 -8.69 5.70
C THR A 43 9.06 -9.38 5.36
N ASN A 44 9.74 -9.88 6.38
CA ASN A 44 10.98 -10.64 6.26
C ASN A 44 10.81 -12.15 6.28
N ASP A 45 9.57 -12.63 6.42
CA ASP A 45 9.31 -14.05 6.51
C ASP A 45 9.51 -14.72 5.14
N ARG A 46 10.42 -15.69 5.07
CA ARG A 46 10.72 -16.44 3.85
C ARG A 46 9.60 -17.42 3.48
N ASP A 47 8.79 -17.82 4.45
CA ASP A 47 7.71 -18.79 4.27
C ASP A 47 6.41 -18.12 3.79
N ILE A 48 6.35 -16.78 3.84
CA ILE A 48 5.21 -15.98 3.39
C ILE A 48 5.60 -15.22 2.13
N LYS A 49 4.70 -15.17 1.13
CA LYS A 49 4.91 -14.31 -0.04
C LYS A 49 5.16 -12.86 0.44
N PRO A 50 6.30 -12.24 0.07
CA PRO A 50 6.71 -10.97 0.63
C PRO A 50 5.69 -9.89 0.31
N TYR A 51 5.33 -9.09 1.30
CA TYR A 51 4.35 -8.04 1.13
C TYR A 51 4.77 -6.79 1.91
N ALA A 52 4.22 -5.64 1.52
CA ALA A 52 4.49 -4.39 2.20
C ALA A 52 3.22 -3.82 2.84
N ILE A 53 3.39 -3.13 3.97
CA ILE A 53 2.34 -2.34 4.61
C ILE A 53 2.84 -0.92 4.77
N VAL A 54 1.99 0.03 4.43
CA VAL A 54 2.21 1.43 4.78
C VAL A 54 1.37 1.77 5.99
N PHE A 55 2.06 2.20 7.04
CA PHE A 55 1.50 2.74 8.25
C PHE A 55 1.58 4.25 8.20
N VAL A 56 0.49 4.93 8.58
CA VAL A 56 0.48 6.38 8.76
C VAL A 56 0.09 6.66 10.20
N ASP A 57 0.97 7.30 10.94
CA ASP A 57 0.90 7.50 12.40
C ASP A 57 0.69 6.18 13.15
N ASN A 58 1.50 5.18 12.79
CA ASN A 58 1.47 3.81 13.32
C ASN A 58 0.16 3.04 13.04
N ILE A 59 -0.76 3.58 12.24
CA ILE A 59 -2.01 2.90 11.85
C ILE A 59 -1.81 2.31 10.45
N PRO A 60 -2.05 1.01 10.23
CA PRO A 60 -1.96 0.41 8.91
C PRO A 60 -3.03 0.99 7.99
N ARG A 61 -2.62 1.52 6.84
CA ARG A 61 -3.53 2.15 5.87
C ARG A 61 -3.66 1.35 4.57
N VAL A 62 -2.54 0.83 4.08
CA VAL A 62 -2.54 0.05 2.83
C VAL A 62 -1.63 -1.15 2.95
N LYS A 63 -2.09 -2.26 2.38
CA LYS A 63 -1.29 -3.46 2.17
C LYS A 63 -1.05 -3.61 0.68
N PHE A 64 0.20 -3.76 0.30
CA PHE A 64 0.64 -4.13 -1.03
C PHE A 64 0.87 -5.62 -1.07
N ARG A 65 0.33 -6.29 -2.07
CA ARG A 65 0.51 -7.73 -2.27
C ARG A 65 1.40 -7.96 -3.50
N PRO A 66 2.29 -8.95 -3.46
CA PRO A 66 3.08 -9.30 -4.63
C PRO A 66 2.16 -9.84 -5.72
N VAL A 67 2.43 -9.47 -6.97
CA VAL A 67 1.77 -10.06 -8.13
C VAL A 67 2.28 -11.50 -8.36
N ASN A 68 1.66 -12.24 -9.28
CA ASN A 68 2.05 -13.63 -9.54
C ASN A 68 3.53 -13.79 -9.94
N ASP A 69 4.04 -12.88 -10.78
CA ASP A 69 5.42 -12.90 -11.32
C ASP A 69 6.39 -12.01 -10.50
N PHE A 70 6.07 -11.75 -9.22
CA PHE A 70 6.82 -10.82 -8.37
C PHE A 70 8.33 -11.06 -8.33
N ASN A 71 8.78 -12.32 -8.35
CA ASN A 71 10.21 -12.63 -8.30
C ASN A 71 10.97 -12.12 -9.53
N ASP A 72 10.28 -11.97 -10.67
CA ASP A 72 10.85 -11.48 -11.92
C ASP A 72 10.58 -9.99 -12.11
N SER A 73 9.36 -9.54 -11.81
CA SER A 73 8.89 -8.17 -12.11
C SER A 73 9.10 -7.18 -10.96
N GLY A 74 9.18 -7.67 -9.72
CA GLY A 74 9.20 -6.87 -8.50
C GLY A 74 7.91 -6.08 -8.23
N TYR A 75 6.82 -6.32 -8.98
CA TYR A 75 5.59 -5.54 -8.86
C TYR A 75 4.70 -5.98 -7.70
N MET A 76 4.07 -4.99 -7.07
CA MET A 76 3.05 -5.20 -6.06
C MET A 76 1.80 -4.40 -6.40
N ILE A 77 0.66 -4.86 -5.92
CA ILE A 77 -0.62 -4.20 -6.10
C ILE A 77 -1.27 -3.85 -4.77
N SER A 78 -2.01 -2.75 -4.75
CA SER A 78 -2.92 -2.42 -3.65
C SER A 78 -4.26 -1.96 -4.16
N THR A 79 -5.33 -2.46 -3.56
CA THR A 79 -6.71 -2.10 -3.91
C THR A 79 -7.03 -0.66 -3.55
N ILE A 80 -7.73 0.01 -4.45
CA ILE A 80 -8.29 1.35 -4.24
C ILE A 80 -9.65 1.19 -3.55
N LYS A 81 -9.84 1.83 -2.39
CA LYS A 81 -11.11 1.81 -1.66
C LYS A 81 -11.77 3.17 -1.69
N LYS A 82 -13.10 3.15 -1.63
CA LYS A 82 -14.00 4.28 -1.43
C LYS A 82 -14.08 4.63 0.06
N SER A 83 -14.61 5.81 0.38
CA SER A 83 -14.81 6.29 1.76
C SER A 83 -15.76 5.40 2.57
N ASP A 84 -16.71 4.75 1.91
CA ASP A 84 -17.61 3.75 2.50
C ASP A 84 -16.97 2.37 2.73
N LYS A 85 -15.65 2.25 2.52
CA LYS A 85 -14.83 1.03 2.64
C LYS A 85 -15.07 -0.03 1.55
N THR A 86 -15.93 0.24 0.58
CA THR A 86 -16.06 -0.60 -0.62
C THR A 86 -14.88 -0.35 -1.57
N PHE A 87 -14.76 -1.15 -2.62
CA PHE A 87 -13.69 -1.03 -3.60
C PHE A 87 -14.15 -0.26 -4.83
N TYR A 88 -13.25 0.50 -5.45
CA TYR A 88 -13.45 0.94 -6.81
C TYR A 88 -13.34 -0.25 -7.77
N MET A 89 -14.16 -0.27 -8.80
CA MET A 89 -14.03 -1.22 -9.91
C MET A 89 -13.11 -0.65 -10.99
N ALA A 90 -12.44 -1.52 -11.75
CA ALA A 90 -11.42 -1.12 -12.73
C ALA A 90 -11.94 -0.19 -13.85
N ASN A 91 -13.25 -0.25 -14.15
CA ASN A 91 -13.90 0.57 -15.16
C ASN A 91 -14.60 1.81 -14.59
N GLU A 92 -14.57 2.01 -13.26
CA GLU A 92 -15.12 3.21 -12.65
C GLU A 92 -14.12 4.37 -12.75
N PRO A 93 -14.60 5.63 -12.88
CA PRO A 93 -13.72 6.78 -12.77
C PRO A 93 -13.10 6.84 -11.37
N LEU A 94 -11.77 6.97 -11.34
CA LEU A 94 -11.02 7.10 -10.09
C LEU A 94 -10.92 8.58 -9.66
N PRO A 95 -10.78 8.85 -8.35
CA PRO A 95 -10.47 10.18 -7.86
C PRO A 95 -9.18 10.74 -8.47
N ILE A 96 -9.10 12.06 -8.64
CA ILE A 96 -7.98 12.74 -9.30
C ILE A 96 -6.64 12.50 -8.60
N GLU A 97 -6.65 12.23 -7.30
CA GLU A 97 -5.47 11.91 -6.49
C GLU A 97 -4.77 10.64 -6.98
N TYR A 98 -5.49 9.76 -7.70
CA TYR A 98 -4.96 8.54 -8.29
C TYR A 98 -4.43 8.72 -9.72
N ALA A 99 -4.57 9.89 -10.34
CA ALA A 99 -4.22 10.10 -11.75
C ALA A 99 -2.72 9.94 -12.06
N CYS A 100 -1.85 9.97 -11.04
CA CYS A 100 -0.42 9.77 -11.18
C CYS A 100 0.03 8.30 -11.06
N PHE A 101 -0.87 7.38 -10.70
CA PHE A 101 -0.52 5.98 -10.57
C PHE A 101 -0.81 5.25 -11.87
N TYR A 102 0.02 4.26 -12.15
CA TYR A 102 -0.40 3.20 -13.06
C TYR A 102 -1.45 2.34 -12.34
N THR A 103 -2.65 2.28 -12.92
CA THR A 103 -3.78 1.53 -12.38
C THR A 103 -4.16 0.38 -13.28
N GLY A 104 -4.65 -0.70 -12.69
CA GLY A 104 -5.14 -1.85 -13.44
C GLY A 104 -6.25 -2.59 -12.71
N ARG A 105 -6.60 -3.75 -13.25
CA ARG A 105 -7.61 -4.65 -12.71
C ARG A 105 -6.92 -5.73 -11.87
N TYR A 106 -7.39 -5.98 -10.66
CA TYR A 106 -6.76 -6.92 -9.72
C TYR A 106 -6.53 -8.32 -10.33
N GLY A 107 -7.51 -8.84 -11.08
CA GLY A 107 -7.44 -10.17 -11.69
C GLY A 107 -6.36 -10.34 -12.75
N ASP A 108 -5.86 -9.24 -13.33
CA ASP A 108 -4.79 -9.27 -14.33
C ASP A 108 -3.43 -9.59 -13.69
N TYR A 109 -3.30 -9.41 -12.37
CA TYR A 109 -2.05 -9.56 -11.61
C TYR A 109 -2.04 -10.76 -10.67
N ILE A 110 -3.21 -11.25 -10.27
CA ILE A 110 -3.38 -12.33 -9.29
C ILE A 110 -4.36 -13.37 -9.86
N ALA A 111 -3.86 -14.57 -10.13
CA ALA A 111 -4.60 -15.59 -10.90
C ALA A 111 -5.81 -16.12 -10.13
N ASP A 112 -5.67 -16.32 -8.82
CA ASP A 112 -6.69 -16.97 -7.99
C ASP A 112 -7.72 -15.98 -7.40
N ALA A 113 -7.85 -14.79 -7.99
CA ALA A 113 -8.59 -13.66 -7.42
C ALA A 113 -10.11 -13.67 -7.68
N VAL A 114 -10.79 -14.79 -7.46
CA VAL A 114 -12.21 -14.97 -7.85
C VAL A 114 -13.13 -13.86 -7.34
N SER A 115 -12.98 -13.44 -6.08
CA SER A 115 -13.88 -12.46 -5.44
C SER A 115 -13.51 -10.99 -5.64
N ARG A 116 -12.34 -10.70 -6.24
CA ARG A 116 -11.84 -9.32 -6.41
C ARG A 116 -11.34 -9.02 -7.81
N LYS A 117 -11.56 -9.93 -8.76
CA LYS A 117 -11.02 -9.84 -10.11
C LYS A 117 -11.25 -8.48 -10.78
N ASP A 118 -12.35 -7.79 -10.49
CA ASP A 118 -12.76 -6.56 -11.17
C ASP A 118 -12.40 -5.28 -10.40
N THR A 119 -11.76 -5.41 -9.24
CA THR A 119 -11.37 -4.28 -8.40
C THR A 119 -10.21 -3.50 -9.02
N ALA A 120 -10.29 -2.18 -8.95
CA ALA A 120 -9.20 -1.28 -9.33
C ALA A 120 -8.05 -1.40 -8.32
N VAL A 121 -6.83 -1.47 -8.85
CA VAL A 121 -5.59 -1.49 -8.08
C VAL A 121 -4.64 -0.44 -8.60
N ILE A 122 -3.79 0.08 -7.72
CA ILE A 122 -2.52 0.67 -8.15
C ILE A 122 -1.50 -0.44 -8.29
N VAL A 123 -0.59 -0.31 -9.24
CA VAL A 123 0.56 -1.20 -9.44
C VAL A 123 1.84 -0.40 -9.22
N VAL A 124 2.72 -0.90 -8.37
CA VAL A 124 3.97 -0.23 -8.00
C VAL A 124 5.09 -1.25 -7.97
N ASN A 125 6.31 -0.86 -8.36
CA ASN A 125 7.48 -1.69 -8.10
C ASN A 125 7.79 -1.67 -6.59
N CYS A 126 8.31 -2.76 -6.02
CA CYS A 126 8.63 -2.83 -4.60
C CYS A 126 9.67 -1.79 -4.14
N ALA A 127 10.52 -1.31 -5.06
CA ALA A 127 11.47 -0.23 -4.81
C ALA A 127 10.85 1.18 -4.91
N ASP A 128 9.62 1.33 -5.43
CA ASP A 128 8.94 2.61 -5.53
C ASP A 128 8.22 2.98 -4.22
N ILE A 129 9.04 3.29 -3.21
CA ILE A 129 8.59 3.65 -1.86
C ILE A 129 7.74 4.92 -1.88
N LEU A 130 8.03 5.87 -2.77
CA LEU A 130 7.31 7.13 -2.85
C LEU A 130 5.85 6.93 -3.29
N SER A 131 5.60 6.06 -4.28
CA SER A 131 4.24 5.69 -4.67
C SER A 131 3.51 4.94 -3.55
N MET A 132 4.20 4.08 -2.80
CA MET A 132 3.61 3.41 -1.63
C MET A 132 3.17 4.42 -0.56
N ILE A 133 4.07 5.35 -0.19
CA ILE A 133 3.79 6.43 0.77
C ILE A 133 2.60 7.24 0.30
N ARG A 134 2.60 7.68 -0.97
CA ARG A 134 1.54 8.50 -1.54
C ARG A 134 0.17 7.82 -1.43
N HIS A 135 0.08 6.52 -1.76
CA HIS A 135 -1.15 5.75 -1.61
C HIS A 135 -1.61 5.65 -0.15
N GLY A 136 -0.67 5.40 0.77
CA GLY A 136 -0.93 5.39 2.20
C GLY A 136 -1.49 6.71 2.72
N THR A 137 -0.92 7.83 2.29
CA THR A 137 -1.36 9.18 2.67
C THR A 137 -2.73 9.53 2.10
N ILE A 138 -2.99 9.23 0.82
CA ILE A 138 -4.33 9.41 0.21
C ILE A 138 -5.39 8.64 1.02
N ARG A 139 -5.09 7.40 1.41
CA ARG A 139 -5.98 6.59 2.25
C ARG A 139 -6.17 7.16 3.66
N HIS A 140 -5.11 7.70 4.26
CA HIS A 140 -5.19 8.33 5.57
C HIS A 140 -6.06 9.59 5.55
N GLU A 141 -5.80 10.51 4.63
CA GLU A 141 -6.50 11.80 4.52
C GLU A 141 -8.00 11.61 4.25
N ASN A 142 -8.34 10.64 3.40
CA ASN A 142 -9.73 10.27 3.13
C ASN A 142 -10.38 9.40 4.24
N ARG A 143 -9.66 9.14 5.34
CA ARG A 143 -10.10 8.33 6.50
C ARG A 143 -10.53 6.91 6.14
N ILE A 144 -9.89 6.32 5.14
CA ILE A 144 -10.23 5.00 4.61
C ILE A 144 -9.30 3.95 5.23
N SER A 145 -9.86 3.06 6.07
CA SER A 145 -9.16 1.89 6.65
C SER A 145 -9.16 0.71 5.69
#